data_AF-A0A968U3Q3-F1
#
_entry.id   AF-A0A968U3Q3-F1
#
_cell.length_a   1.000
_cell.length_b   1.000
_cell.length_c   1.000
_cell.angle_alpha   90.00
_cell.angle_beta   90.00
_cell.angle_gamma   90.00
#
_symmetry.space_group_name_H-M   'P 1'
#
loop_
_entity.id
_entity.type
_entity.pdbx_description
1 polymer ?
#
loop_
_entity_poly.entity_id
_entity_poly.type
_entity_poly.pdbx_seq_one_letter_code
_entity_poly.pdbx_strand_id
1 'polypeptide(L)'
;MRPLPDRLQFGAVPLKHWRLWSHPQTLTLQNTTRQPLRWQLECPTQRGAEVRVWQDGKARRQTEGVLPPGTSTELLLVAAGKQGKQQGTLTLRCGDYETYIPWEANALAGIPFGPQQLVATLADLDLTAPNIIPRFELLLERDILGRWLRAQGERELAASIERAYKQAARSPFTQRQAVVQLFHHLDPHHFPLLDIQQTHATGLDVMAGDSVTTSFEITNRGDYPCSVSLISPIVNWVTMPEVGILIP
;
A
#
# COMPACT_ATOMS: atom_id res chain seq x y z
N MET A 1 -24.31 -6.25 25.94
CA MET A 1 -23.23 -6.23 24.94
C MET A 1 -22.68 -7.65 24.85
N ARG A 2 -22.32 -8.16 23.66
CA ARG A 2 -21.57 -9.43 23.54
C ARG A 2 -20.21 -9.29 24.26
N PRO A 3 -19.55 -10.39 24.70
CA PRO A 3 -18.22 -10.27 25.25
C PRO A 3 -17.28 -9.74 24.16
N LEU A 4 -16.51 -8.72 24.53
CA LEU A 4 -15.40 -8.21 23.72
C LEU A 4 -14.31 -9.29 23.63
N PRO A 5 -13.42 -9.22 22.64
CA PRO A 5 -12.27 -10.12 22.62
C PRO A 5 -11.45 -9.94 23.91
N ASP A 6 -11.00 -11.06 24.48
CA ASP A 6 -10.13 -11.06 25.67
C ASP A 6 -8.82 -10.30 25.42
N ARG A 7 -8.39 -10.24 24.15
CA ARG A 7 -7.23 -9.49 23.68
C ARG A 7 -7.33 -9.22 22.17
N LEU A 8 -6.92 -8.03 21.75
CA LEU A 8 -6.65 -7.72 20.34
C LEU A 8 -5.21 -8.09 19.98
N GLN A 9 -5.04 -8.90 18.93
CA GLN A 9 -3.73 -9.30 18.43
C GLN A 9 -3.47 -8.66 17.07
N PHE A 10 -2.56 -7.69 17.02
CA PHE A 10 -2.18 -7.04 15.76
C PHE A 10 -1.10 -7.81 14.99
N GLY A 11 -0.43 -8.77 15.63
CA GLY A 11 0.69 -9.50 15.03
C GLY A 11 1.87 -8.57 14.73
N ALA A 12 2.43 -8.67 13.53
CA ALA A 12 3.52 -7.82 13.08
C ALA A 12 3.01 -6.42 12.66
N VAL A 13 3.61 -5.37 13.21
CA VAL A 13 3.23 -3.97 12.93
C VAL A 13 4.42 -3.14 12.46
N PRO A 14 4.22 -2.08 11.67
CA PRO A 14 5.31 -1.23 11.21
C PRO A 14 5.89 -0.36 12.33
N LEU A 15 7.07 0.19 12.07
CA LEU A 15 7.67 1.16 12.97
C LEU A 15 6.87 2.47 12.99
N LYS A 16 6.55 2.96 14.19
CA LYS A 16 5.79 4.20 14.43
C LYS A 16 6.38 5.41 13.69
N HIS A 17 7.71 5.54 13.65
CA HIS A 17 8.36 6.67 13.01
C HIS A 17 8.31 6.62 11.47
N TRP A 18 7.88 5.50 10.87
CA TRP A 18 7.65 5.40 9.42
C TRP A 18 6.33 6.02 8.99
N ARG A 19 5.47 6.40 9.94
CA ARG A 19 4.11 6.95 9.69
C ARG A 19 3.24 6.01 8.85
N LEU A 20 3.49 4.71 9.02
CA LEU A 20 2.69 3.62 8.49
C LEU A 20 1.81 3.03 9.59
N TRP A 21 0.72 2.40 9.17
CA TRP A 21 -0.21 1.70 10.02
C TRP A 21 -0.23 0.22 9.64
N SER A 22 -0.44 -0.65 10.62
CA SER A 22 -0.69 -2.08 10.36
C SER A 22 -1.91 -2.27 9.45
N HIS A 23 -2.10 -3.49 8.97
CA HIS A 23 -3.41 -3.86 8.47
C HIS A 23 -4.48 -3.66 9.57
N PRO A 24 -5.70 -3.23 9.22
CA PRO A 24 -6.75 -3.06 10.20
C PRO A 24 -7.19 -4.37 10.84
N GLN A 25 -7.37 -4.35 12.16
CA GLN A 25 -8.06 -5.38 12.93
C GLN A 25 -9.50 -4.92 13.18
N THR A 26 -10.47 -5.82 13.00
CA THR A 26 -11.88 -5.49 13.20
C THR A 26 -12.29 -5.74 14.65
N LEU A 27 -12.83 -4.71 15.30
CA LEU A 27 -13.52 -4.80 16.57
C LEU A 27 -15.02 -4.59 16.35
N THR A 28 -15.83 -5.62 16.61
CA THR A 28 -17.28 -5.53 16.47
C THR A 28 -17.92 -5.17 17.82
N LEU A 29 -18.66 -4.07 17.84
CA LEU A 29 -19.52 -3.70 18.97
C LEU A 29 -20.96 -4.13 18.64
N GLN A 30 -21.59 -4.88 19.54
CA GLN A 30 -22.97 -5.34 19.35
C GLN A 30 -23.85 -4.94 20.53
N ASN A 31 -24.94 -4.25 20.24
CA ASN A 31 -25.95 -3.90 21.23
C ASN A 31 -27.00 -5.02 21.35
N THR A 32 -26.83 -5.86 22.37
CA THR A 32 -27.77 -6.95 22.69
C THR A 32 -28.90 -6.51 23.63
N THR A 33 -28.97 -5.23 23.97
CA THR A 33 -29.99 -4.70 24.88
C THR A 33 -31.22 -4.24 24.10
N ARG A 34 -32.31 -3.96 24.82
CA ARG A 34 -33.57 -3.45 24.24
C ARG A 34 -33.59 -1.92 24.09
N GLN A 35 -32.52 -1.22 24.48
CA GLN A 35 -32.44 0.23 24.44
C GLN A 35 -31.24 0.68 23.59
N PRO A 36 -31.27 1.89 22.99
CA PRO A 36 -30.10 2.44 22.32
C PRO A 36 -28.90 2.55 23.28
N LEU A 37 -27.72 2.17 22.79
CA LEU A 37 -26.49 2.19 23.59
C LEU A 37 -25.54 3.27 23.06
N ARG A 38 -25.24 4.27 23.89
CA ARG A 38 -24.14 5.20 23.63
C ARG A 38 -22.83 4.52 23.94
N TRP A 39 -21.87 4.62 23.05
CA TRP A 39 -20.55 4.03 23.21
C TRP A 39 -19.46 5.01 22.81
N GLN A 40 -18.29 4.88 23.42
CA GLN A 40 -17.09 5.66 23.12
C GLN A 40 -15.88 4.75 23.27
N LEU A 41 -15.04 4.70 22.24
CA LEU A 41 -13.78 3.97 22.25
C LEU A 41 -12.63 4.98 22.26
N GLU A 42 -11.74 4.86 23.25
CA GLU A 42 -10.53 5.65 23.38
C GLU A 42 -9.29 4.75 23.21
N CYS A 43 -8.35 5.20 22.38
CA CYS A 43 -7.06 4.58 22.15
C CYS A 43 -5.95 5.44 22.80
N PRO A 44 -5.59 5.18 24.07
CA PRO A 44 -4.68 6.04 24.81
C PRO A 44 -3.29 6.11 24.16
N THR A 45 -2.61 7.24 24.35
CA THR A 45 -1.27 7.43 23.82
C THR A 45 -0.26 6.68 24.66
N GLN A 46 0.62 5.91 24.02
CA GLN A 46 1.71 5.22 24.68
C GLN A 46 3.07 5.65 24.12
N ARG A 47 4.09 5.63 24.97
CA ARG A 47 5.45 6.08 24.59
C ARG A 47 6.08 5.17 23.53
N GLY A 48 5.76 3.87 23.56
CA GLY A 48 6.33 2.84 22.69
C GLY A 48 5.49 2.51 21.47
N ALA A 49 4.18 2.76 21.49
CA ALA A 49 3.26 2.32 20.45
C ALA A 49 2.04 3.22 20.34
N GLU A 50 1.33 3.09 19.23
CA GLU A 50 0.04 3.74 19.01
C GLU A 50 -0.94 2.75 18.42
N VAL A 51 -2.12 2.67 19.03
CA VAL A 51 -3.31 2.11 18.41
C VAL A 51 -4.26 3.26 18.08
N ARG A 52 -4.94 3.17 16.95
CA ARG A 52 -5.87 4.18 16.45
C ARG A 52 -7.08 3.51 15.82
N VAL A 53 -8.21 4.19 15.86
CA VAL A 53 -9.37 3.83 15.04
C VAL A 53 -9.15 4.38 13.64
N TRP A 54 -9.21 3.53 12.63
CA TRP A 54 -9.17 3.91 11.23
C TRP A 54 -10.58 4.22 10.73
N GLN A 55 -10.83 5.50 10.44
CA GLN A 55 -12.14 5.98 10.00
C GLN A 55 -11.97 7.06 8.95
N ASP A 56 -12.65 6.93 7.81
CA ASP A 56 -12.59 7.87 6.68
C ASP A 56 -11.16 8.17 6.21
N GLY A 57 -10.31 7.13 6.15
CA GLY A 57 -8.90 7.26 5.76
C GLY A 57 -8.01 7.97 6.79
N LYS A 58 -8.50 8.21 8.01
CA LYS A 58 -7.76 8.89 9.07
C LYS A 58 -7.65 8.01 10.32
N ALA A 59 -6.47 8.04 10.94
CA ALA A 59 -6.22 7.42 12.22
C ALA A 59 -6.65 8.36 13.35
N ARG A 60 -7.66 7.97 14.12
CA ARG A 60 -8.25 8.74 15.23
C ARG A 60 -7.89 8.12 16.57
N ARG A 61 -7.73 8.97 17.59
CA ARG A 61 -7.49 8.52 18.98
C ARG A 61 -8.77 8.08 19.67
N GLN A 62 -9.90 8.57 19.21
CA GLN A 62 -11.18 8.37 19.84
C GLN A 62 -12.26 8.35 18.76
N THR A 63 -13.29 7.55 18.99
CA THR A 63 -14.51 7.54 18.19
C THR A 63 -15.68 7.17 19.11
N GLU A 64 -16.89 7.53 18.71
CA GLU A 64 -18.09 7.33 19.51
C GLU A 64 -19.32 7.22 18.62
N GLY A 65 -20.41 6.73 19.20
CA GLY A 65 -21.66 6.61 18.48
C GLY A 65 -22.81 6.11 19.32
N VAL A 66 -23.94 5.89 18.65
CA VAL A 66 -25.15 5.29 19.22
C VAL A 66 -25.46 4.02 18.43
N LEU A 67 -25.59 2.90 19.13
CA LEU A 67 -26.03 1.62 18.57
C LEU A 67 -27.51 1.39 18.89
N PRO A 68 -28.40 1.33 17.88
CA PRO A 68 -29.77 0.91 18.09
C PRO A 68 -29.88 -0.51 18.68
N PRO A 69 -31.02 -0.87 19.31
CA PRO A 69 -31.26 -2.22 19.83
C PRO A 69 -31.06 -3.30 18.76
N GLY A 70 -30.34 -4.37 19.09
CA GLY A 70 -30.12 -5.52 18.19
C GLY A 70 -29.12 -5.30 17.06
N THR A 71 -28.49 -4.13 16.96
CA THR A 71 -27.54 -3.79 15.87
C THR A 71 -26.08 -3.99 16.28
N SER A 72 -25.20 -3.98 15.27
CA SER A 72 -23.75 -3.98 15.44
C SER A 72 -23.07 -2.91 14.59
N THR A 73 -21.88 -2.51 15.01
CA THR A 73 -20.97 -1.69 14.22
C THR A 73 -19.57 -2.30 14.25
N GLU A 74 -18.83 -2.12 13.17
CA GLU A 74 -17.45 -2.57 13.04
C GLU A 74 -16.52 -1.37 13.13
N LEU A 75 -15.51 -1.48 13.99
CA LEU A 75 -14.46 -0.51 14.17
C LEU A 75 -13.17 -1.11 13.64
N LEU A 76 -12.54 -0.41 12.70
CA LEU A 76 -11.24 -0.80 12.19
C LEU A 76 -10.17 -0.19 13.09
N LEU A 77 -9.29 -1.02 13.64
CA LEU A 77 -8.20 -0.60 14.50
C LEU A 77 -6.87 -0.82 13.80
N VAL A 78 -5.96 0.13 13.88
CA VAL A 78 -4.61 0.01 13.32
C VAL A 78 -3.56 0.32 14.37
N ALA A 79 -2.38 -0.29 14.23
CA ALA A 79 -1.29 -0.17 15.18
C ALA A 79 0.06 0.17 14.52
N ALA A 80 0.93 0.82 15.28
CA ALA A 80 2.34 1.02 14.94
C ALA A 80 3.18 1.13 16.22
N GLY A 81 4.46 0.72 16.20
CA GLY A 81 5.26 0.60 17.42
C GLY A 81 6.74 0.94 17.27
N LYS A 82 7.44 1.04 18.40
CA LYS A 82 8.90 0.94 18.46
C LYS A 82 9.29 -0.52 18.36
N GLN A 83 10.44 -0.80 17.76
CA GLN A 83 10.92 -2.17 17.51
C GLN A 83 10.75 -3.10 18.72
N GLY A 84 10.26 -4.30 18.47
CA GLY A 84 10.02 -5.35 19.46
C GLY A 84 8.58 -5.42 19.96
N LYS A 85 8.37 -6.21 21.02
CA LYS A 85 7.04 -6.49 21.61
C LYS A 85 6.44 -5.22 22.21
N GLN A 86 5.17 -4.99 21.89
CA GLN A 86 4.34 -3.89 22.37
C GLN A 86 3.04 -4.44 22.95
N GLN A 87 2.54 -3.79 23.99
CA GLN A 87 1.26 -4.15 24.61
C GLN A 87 0.60 -2.92 25.23
N GLY A 88 -0.71 -2.98 25.39
CA GLY A 88 -1.47 -1.90 25.97
C GLY A 88 -2.93 -2.23 26.18
N THR A 89 -3.71 -1.18 26.41
CA THR A 89 -5.14 -1.31 26.71
C THR A 89 -5.90 -0.19 25.99
N LEU A 90 -7.04 -0.52 25.37
CA LEU A 90 -8.03 0.43 24.89
C LEU A 90 -9.14 0.57 25.93
N THR A 91 -9.78 1.73 25.99
CA THR A 91 -10.89 1.98 26.90
C THR A 91 -12.18 2.08 26.11
N LEU A 92 -13.14 1.19 26.40
CA LEU A 92 -14.49 1.26 25.84
C LEU A 92 -15.46 1.67 26.95
N ARG A 93 -16.18 2.75 26.73
CA ARG A 93 -17.25 3.24 27.60
C ARG A 93 -18.60 3.02 26.95
N CYS A 94 -19.57 2.58 27.73
CA CYS A 94 -20.92 2.26 27.30
C CYS A 94 -21.92 2.68 28.38
N GLY A 95 -22.44 3.90 28.28
CA GLY A 95 -23.13 4.55 29.41
C GLY A 95 -22.17 4.70 30.60
N ASP A 96 -22.60 4.25 31.78
CA ASP A 96 -21.80 4.30 33.01
C ASP A 96 -20.80 3.14 33.14
N TYR A 97 -20.84 2.18 32.20
CA TYR A 97 -19.95 1.03 32.22
C TYR A 97 -18.67 1.33 31.44
N GLU A 98 -17.52 1.05 32.05
CA GLU A 98 -16.20 1.13 31.42
C GLU A 98 -15.56 -0.25 31.39
N THR A 99 -14.96 -0.60 30.25
CA THR A 99 -14.21 -1.83 30.07
C THR A 99 -12.92 -1.59 29.31
N TYR A 100 -11.98 -2.49 29.53
CA TYR A 100 -10.60 -2.38 29.11
C TYR A 100 -10.31 -3.53 28.16
N ILE A 101 -9.85 -3.21 26.95
CA ILE A 101 -9.54 -4.19 25.91
C ILE A 101 -8.02 -4.27 25.78
N PRO A 102 -7.35 -5.31 26.32
CA PRO A 102 -5.93 -5.50 26.15
C PRO A 102 -5.58 -5.68 24.68
N TRP A 103 -4.38 -5.25 24.29
CA TRP A 103 -3.85 -5.50 22.95
C TRP A 103 -2.36 -5.81 22.99
N GLU A 104 -1.89 -6.55 21.98
CA GLU A 104 -0.48 -6.83 21.77
C GLU A 104 -0.08 -6.75 20.30
N ALA A 105 1.19 -6.44 20.07
CA ALA A 105 1.80 -6.34 18.76
C ALA A 105 3.31 -6.62 18.84
N ASN A 106 3.93 -6.96 17.72
CA ASN A 106 5.39 -6.99 17.57
C ASN A 106 5.80 -6.06 16.45
N ALA A 107 6.46 -4.95 16.79
CA ALA A 107 6.85 -3.96 15.80
C ALA A 107 8.18 -4.31 15.15
N LEU A 108 8.21 -4.27 13.82
CA LEU A 108 9.38 -4.63 13.02
C LEU A 108 9.64 -3.55 11.98
N ALA A 109 10.89 -3.50 11.50
CA ALA A 109 11.28 -2.67 10.36
C ALA A 109 10.75 -3.27 9.06
N GLY A 110 9.43 -3.23 8.87
CA GLY A 110 8.77 -3.76 7.67
C GLY A 110 7.61 -2.89 7.19
N ILE A 111 7.28 -3.07 5.92
CA ILE A 111 6.16 -2.39 5.25
C ILE A 111 4.93 -3.32 5.23
N PRO A 112 3.72 -2.81 5.50
CA PRO A 112 2.51 -3.62 5.46
C PRO A 112 2.16 -3.99 4.03
N PHE A 113 1.97 -5.29 3.78
CA PHE A 113 1.76 -5.85 2.45
C PHE A 113 0.62 -6.88 2.46
N GLY A 114 -0.60 -6.45 2.77
CA GLY A 114 -1.79 -7.32 2.82
C GLY A 114 -2.33 -7.52 4.24
N PRO A 115 -3.31 -8.43 4.42
CA PRO A 115 -4.08 -8.54 5.65
C PRO A 115 -3.29 -8.84 6.93
N GLN A 116 -2.18 -9.55 6.81
CA GLN A 116 -1.35 -9.96 7.96
C GLN A 116 0.14 -10.05 7.62
N GLN A 117 0.53 -9.66 6.42
CA GLN A 117 1.92 -9.74 5.96
C GLN A 117 2.59 -8.38 6.16
N LEU A 118 3.66 -8.38 6.95
CA LEU A 118 4.60 -7.28 7.03
C LEU A 118 5.88 -7.75 6.35
N VAL A 119 6.26 -7.11 5.26
CA VAL A 119 7.48 -7.43 4.52
C VAL A 119 8.63 -6.73 5.24
N ALA A 120 9.43 -7.51 5.98
CA ALA A 120 10.55 -6.98 6.74
C ALA A 120 11.74 -6.74 5.82
N THR A 121 12.07 -7.72 4.99
CA THR A 121 13.21 -7.71 4.06
C THR A 121 12.77 -7.83 2.61
N LEU A 122 13.67 -7.57 1.66
CA LEU A 122 13.39 -7.79 0.24
C LEU A 122 13.12 -9.26 -0.09
N ALA A 123 13.77 -10.19 0.62
CA ALA A 123 13.57 -11.63 0.42
C ALA A 123 12.16 -12.10 0.83
N ASP A 124 11.46 -11.36 1.70
CA ASP A 124 10.10 -11.68 2.14
C ASP A 124 9.03 -11.18 1.15
N LEU A 125 9.43 -10.53 0.06
CA LEU A 125 8.52 -9.92 -0.90
C LEU A 125 7.98 -10.98 -1.87
N ASP A 126 6.66 -11.21 -1.84
CA ASP A 126 5.98 -12.02 -2.84
C ASP A 126 5.77 -11.22 -4.12
N LEU A 127 6.65 -11.44 -5.11
CA LEU A 127 6.61 -10.76 -6.41
C LEU A 127 5.37 -11.12 -7.24
N THR A 128 4.66 -12.21 -6.90
CA THR A 128 3.45 -12.66 -7.59
C THR A 128 2.19 -11.99 -7.07
N ALA A 129 2.29 -11.26 -5.96
CA ALA A 129 1.14 -10.64 -5.33
C ALA A 129 0.44 -9.63 -6.25
N PRO A 130 -0.90 -9.67 -6.32
CA PRO A 130 -1.64 -8.74 -7.16
C PRO A 130 -1.46 -7.30 -6.67
N ASN A 131 -1.35 -6.36 -7.62
CA ASN A 131 -1.19 -4.93 -7.35
C ASN A 131 0.08 -4.55 -6.56
N ILE A 132 1.13 -5.37 -6.63
CA ILE A 132 2.40 -5.08 -5.96
C ILE A 132 3.04 -3.77 -6.43
N ILE A 133 3.11 -3.54 -7.75
CA ILE A 133 3.69 -2.32 -8.32
C ILE A 133 2.92 -1.06 -7.85
N PRO A 134 1.58 -0.95 -8.00
CA PRO A 134 0.83 0.20 -7.48
C PRO A 134 1.02 0.48 -5.99
N ARG A 135 1.20 -0.56 -5.17
CA ARG A 135 1.47 -0.37 -3.73
C ARG A 135 2.84 0.26 -3.49
N PHE A 136 3.86 -0.17 -4.23
CA PHE A 136 5.21 0.40 -4.12
C PHE A 136 5.28 1.82 -4.69
N GLU A 137 4.49 2.14 -5.72
CA GLU A 137 4.29 3.53 -6.19
C GLU A 137 3.80 4.43 -5.04
N LEU A 138 2.76 4.01 -4.30
CA LEU A 138 2.26 4.76 -3.14
C LEU A 138 3.29 4.89 -1.99
N LEU A 139 4.14 3.88 -1.78
CA LEU A 139 5.21 3.95 -0.78
C LEU A 139 6.32 4.90 -1.22
N LEU A 140 6.63 4.95 -2.52
CA LEU A 140 7.59 5.88 -3.10
C LEU A 140 7.10 7.33 -3.01
N GLU A 141 5.84 7.59 -3.35
CA GLU A 141 5.20 8.91 -3.21
C GLU A 141 5.27 9.48 -1.79
N ARG A 142 5.25 8.59 -0.79
CA ARG A 142 5.29 8.95 0.64
C ARG A 142 6.70 8.94 1.25
N ASP A 143 7.73 8.79 0.42
CA ASP A 143 9.13 8.67 0.82
C ASP A 143 9.40 7.49 1.78
N ILE A 144 8.49 6.49 1.81
CA ILE A 144 8.61 5.33 2.68
C ILE A 144 9.51 4.28 2.03
N LEU A 145 9.37 4.06 0.71
CA LEU A 145 10.11 3.03 -0.01
C LEU A 145 11.63 3.22 0.13
N GLY A 146 12.13 4.43 -0.14
CA GLY A 146 13.56 4.71 -0.02
C GLY A 146 14.09 4.59 1.41
N ARG A 147 13.31 4.95 2.43
CA ARG A 147 13.71 4.74 3.84
C ARG A 147 13.76 3.26 4.20
N TRP A 148 12.78 2.49 3.74
CA TRP A 148 12.74 1.04 3.96
C TRP A 148 13.93 0.34 3.30
N LEU A 149 14.21 0.61 2.02
CA LEU A 149 15.37 0.07 1.30
C LEU A 149 16.69 0.37 2.02
N ARG A 150 16.92 1.62 2.42
CA ARG A 150 18.13 2.00 3.19
C ARG A 150 18.25 1.26 4.52
N ALA A 151 17.13 0.97 5.19
CA ALA A 151 17.13 0.20 6.43
C ALA A 151 17.53 -1.27 6.21
N GLN A 152 17.35 -1.80 5.00
CA GLN A 152 17.81 -3.13 4.59
C GLN A 152 19.26 -3.14 4.06
N GLY A 153 19.92 -1.98 3.98
CA GLY A 153 21.27 -1.85 3.41
C GLY A 153 21.30 -1.43 1.93
N GLU A 154 20.15 -1.32 1.27
CA GLU A 154 20.01 -1.03 -0.16
C GLU A 154 20.09 0.47 -0.48
N ARG A 155 21.22 1.09 -0.13
CA ARG A 155 21.39 2.55 -0.25
C ARG A 155 21.48 3.02 -1.71
N GLU A 156 22.20 2.27 -2.54
CA GLU A 156 22.41 2.63 -3.95
C GLU A 156 21.12 2.47 -4.75
N LEU A 157 20.42 1.35 -4.56
CA LEU A 157 19.12 1.10 -5.17
C LEU A 157 18.09 2.16 -4.75
N ALA A 158 18.01 2.50 -3.46
CA ALA A 158 17.14 3.58 -2.98
C ALA A 158 17.46 4.93 -3.66
N ALA A 159 18.74 5.28 -3.77
CA ALA A 159 19.16 6.51 -4.41
C ALA A 159 18.86 6.54 -5.91
N SER A 160 19.02 5.40 -6.61
CA SER A 160 18.67 5.26 -8.03
C SER A 160 17.17 5.48 -8.26
N ILE A 161 16.33 4.76 -7.52
CA ILE A 161 14.87 4.84 -7.62
C ILE A 161 14.37 6.26 -7.33
N GLU A 162 14.87 6.89 -6.28
CA GLU A 162 14.49 8.27 -5.95
C GLU A 162 14.96 9.28 -6.99
N ARG A 163 16.13 9.08 -7.60
CA ARG A 163 16.63 9.94 -8.67
C ARG A 163 15.75 9.80 -9.92
N ALA A 164 15.44 8.57 -10.30
CA ALA A 164 14.52 8.27 -11.41
C ALA A 164 13.13 8.90 -11.15
N TYR A 165 12.60 8.75 -9.94
CA TYR A 165 11.31 9.33 -9.55
C TYR A 165 11.30 10.87 -9.55
N LYS A 166 12.40 11.52 -9.20
CA LYS A 166 12.54 12.98 -9.27
C LYS A 166 12.68 13.50 -10.71
N GLN A 167 13.30 12.72 -11.59
CA GLN A 167 13.49 13.05 -13.00
C GLN A 167 12.26 12.76 -13.85
N ALA A 168 11.43 11.79 -13.43
CA ALA A 168 10.13 11.51 -13.99
C ALA A 168 9.29 12.79 -14.02
N ALA A 169 9.06 13.33 -15.21
CA ALA A 169 8.25 14.53 -15.44
C ALA A 169 6.76 14.24 -15.18
N ARG A 170 6.40 13.92 -13.92
CA ARG A 170 5.05 13.60 -13.40
C ARG A 170 4.17 12.70 -14.29
N SER A 171 4.74 11.90 -15.20
CA SER A 171 3.94 10.96 -15.98
C SER A 171 3.77 9.67 -15.17
N PRO A 172 2.56 9.09 -15.09
CA PRO A 172 2.34 7.84 -14.37
C PRO A 172 3.26 6.71 -14.83
N PHE A 173 3.62 6.71 -16.12
CA PHE A 173 4.53 5.74 -16.71
C PHE A 173 5.96 5.87 -16.18
N THR A 174 6.52 7.08 -16.12
CA THR A 174 7.89 7.28 -15.63
C THR A 174 8.00 7.06 -14.12
N GLN A 175 6.94 7.35 -13.35
CA GLN A 175 6.85 6.96 -11.94
C GLN A 175 6.86 5.45 -11.76
N ARG A 176 6.10 4.73 -12.59
CA ARG A 176 6.08 3.26 -12.60
C ARG A 176 7.45 2.69 -12.92
N GLN A 177 8.16 3.21 -13.91
CA GLN A 177 9.51 2.76 -14.25
C GLN A 177 10.48 2.85 -13.08
N ALA A 178 10.42 3.91 -12.27
CA ALA A 178 11.26 4.02 -11.07
C ALA A 178 10.99 2.88 -10.09
N VAL A 179 9.74 2.48 -9.92
CA VAL A 179 9.37 1.33 -9.07
C VAL A 179 9.77 0.00 -9.72
N VAL A 180 9.61 -0.17 -11.04
CA VAL A 180 10.00 -1.38 -11.76
C VAL A 180 11.50 -1.66 -11.65
N GLN A 181 12.36 -0.65 -11.46
CA GLN A 181 13.79 -0.86 -11.16
C GLN A 181 14.02 -1.75 -9.93
N LEU A 182 13.20 -1.61 -8.88
CA LEU A 182 13.26 -2.50 -7.72
C LEU A 182 12.93 -3.94 -8.12
N PHE A 183 11.86 -4.13 -8.88
CA PHE A 183 11.40 -5.46 -9.28
C PHE A 183 12.37 -6.13 -10.25
N HIS A 184 12.96 -5.38 -11.17
CA HIS A 184 14.02 -5.86 -12.04
C HIS A 184 15.25 -6.28 -11.23
N HIS A 185 15.63 -5.51 -10.21
CA HIS A 185 16.75 -5.87 -9.34
C HIS A 185 16.52 -7.19 -8.61
N LEU A 186 15.27 -7.49 -8.22
CA LEU A 186 14.91 -8.73 -7.52
C LEU A 186 14.73 -9.92 -8.48
N ASP A 187 14.13 -9.68 -9.64
CA ASP A 187 13.84 -10.71 -10.63
C ASP A 187 13.85 -10.11 -12.06
N PRO A 188 15.05 -10.03 -12.67
CA PRO A 188 15.23 -9.34 -13.94
C PRO A 188 14.59 -10.07 -15.13
N HIS A 189 14.28 -11.37 -14.99
CA HIS A 189 13.62 -12.17 -16.02
C HIS A 189 12.13 -11.87 -16.13
N HIS A 190 11.47 -11.63 -14.98
CA HIS A 190 10.03 -11.38 -14.94
C HIS A 190 9.68 -9.89 -15.06
N PHE A 191 10.59 -9.01 -14.65
CA PHE A 191 10.36 -7.57 -14.66
C PHE A 191 11.36 -6.86 -15.57
N PRO A 192 11.12 -6.80 -16.90
CA PRO A 192 12.02 -6.12 -17.82
C PRO A 192 12.02 -4.61 -17.58
N LEU A 193 13.18 -3.97 -17.79
CA LEU A 193 13.30 -2.52 -17.80
C LEU A 193 13.15 -2.02 -19.23
N LEU A 194 12.01 -1.43 -19.54
CA LEU A 194 11.73 -0.85 -20.84
C LEU A 194 11.73 0.67 -20.74
N ASP A 195 12.42 1.34 -21.65
CA ASP A 195 12.26 2.77 -21.90
C ASP A 195 11.33 2.95 -23.10
N ILE A 196 10.34 3.84 -22.97
CA ILE A 196 9.35 4.11 -24.02
C ILE A 196 9.31 5.61 -24.26
N GLN A 197 9.70 6.01 -25.47
CA GLN A 197 9.73 7.41 -25.88
C GLN A 197 8.80 7.61 -27.07
N GLN A 198 7.91 8.59 -26.98
CA GLN A 198 7.12 8.99 -28.14
C GLN A 198 8.02 9.78 -29.08
N THR A 199 8.23 9.26 -30.29
CA THR A 199 9.14 9.86 -31.26
C THR A 199 8.42 10.79 -32.23
N HIS A 200 7.17 10.48 -32.58
CA HIS A 200 6.41 11.29 -33.55
C HIS A 200 4.90 11.08 -33.44
N ALA A 201 4.11 12.14 -33.66
CA ALA A 201 2.67 12.04 -33.91
C ALA A 201 2.30 12.93 -35.11
N THR A 202 1.73 12.33 -36.16
CA THR A 202 1.16 13.05 -37.29
C THR A 202 -0.36 13.11 -37.17
N GLY A 203 -0.97 14.23 -37.58
CA GLY A 203 -2.42 14.39 -37.59
C GLY A 203 -3.04 14.73 -36.22
N LEU A 204 -2.47 15.69 -35.48
CA LEU A 204 -3.06 16.14 -34.22
C LEU A 204 -4.34 16.99 -34.42
N ASP A 205 -4.47 17.64 -35.58
CA ASP A 205 -5.72 18.20 -36.09
C ASP A 205 -6.24 17.31 -37.22
N VAL A 206 -7.24 16.48 -36.93
CA VAL A 206 -7.81 15.51 -37.90
C VAL A 206 -9.32 15.65 -38.02
N MET A 207 -9.80 15.45 -39.24
CA MET A 207 -11.22 15.32 -39.53
C MET A 207 -11.67 13.87 -39.46
N ALA A 208 -13.00 13.68 -39.35
CA ALA A 208 -13.59 12.34 -39.39
C ALA A 208 -13.22 11.62 -40.70
N GLY A 209 -12.54 10.48 -40.59
CA GLY A 209 -12.07 9.68 -41.73
C GLY A 209 -10.56 9.74 -41.95
N ASP A 210 -9.85 10.67 -41.32
CA ASP A 210 -8.38 10.76 -41.42
C ASP A 210 -7.69 9.68 -40.58
N SER A 211 -6.52 9.24 -41.06
CA SER A 211 -5.65 8.30 -40.34
C SER A 211 -4.61 9.05 -39.53
N VAL A 212 -4.58 8.81 -38.21
CA VAL A 212 -3.55 9.32 -37.29
C VAL A 212 -2.49 8.25 -37.07
N THR A 213 -1.22 8.61 -37.22
CA THR A 213 -0.10 7.69 -36.91
C THR A 213 0.69 8.25 -35.74
N THR A 214 0.87 7.42 -34.71
CA THR A 214 1.77 7.72 -33.58
C THR A 214 2.86 6.67 -33.54
N SER A 215 4.10 7.13 -33.40
CA SER A 215 5.29 6.27 -33.30
C SER A 215 5.90 6.36 -31.90
N PHE A 216 6.29 5.20 -31.38
CA PHE A 216 6.99 5.05 -30.11
C PHE A 216 8.27 4.25 -30.36
N GLU A 217 9.35 4.68 -29.72
CA GLU A 217 10.58 3.90 -29.60
C GLU A 217 10.53 3.16 -28.27
N ILE A 218 10.75 1.84 -28.30
CA ILE A 218 10.81 0.98 -27.12
C ILE A 218 12.23 0.41 -27.06
N THR A 219 12.96 0.75 -26.00
CA THR A 219 14.33 0.25 -25.76
C THR A 219 14.32 -0.69 -24.56
N ASN A 220 14.90 -1.88 -24.70
CA ASN A 220 15.19 -2.73 -23.55
C ASN A 220 16.45 -2.23 -22.84
N ARG A 221 16.34 -1.89 -21.57
CA ARG A 221 17.42 -1.43 -20.69
C ARG A 221 17.78 -2.46 -19.62
N GLY A 222 17.08 -3.59 -19.59
CA GLY A 222 17.30 -4.65 -18.63
C GLY A 222 18.42 -5.60 -19.07
N ASP A 223 18.74 -6.55 -18.18
CA ASP A 223 19.85 -7.49 -18.43
C ASP A 223 19.51 -8.64 -19.38
N TYR A 224 18.22 -8.84 -19.71
CA TYR A 224 17.75 -10.01 -20.48
C TYR A 224 16.81 -9.62 -21.63
N PRO A 225 16.76 -10.43 -22.70
CA PRO A 225 15.76 -10.27 -23.75
C PRO A 225 14.34 -10.37 -23.22
N CYS A 226 13.43 -9.54 -23.73
CA CYS A 226 12.02 -9.56 -23.36
C CYS A 226 11.11 -9.57 -24.59
N SER A 227 10.04 -10.35 -24.53
CA SER A 227 9.00 -10.35 -25.57
C SER A 227 8.05 -9.19 -25.33
N VAL A 228 7.82 -8.37 -26.36
CA VAL A 228 6.90 -7.24 -26.31
C VAL A 228 5.76 -7.46 -27.29
N SER A 229 4.54 -7.20 -26.83
CA SER A 229 3.33 -7.26 -27.64
C SER A 229 2.47 -6.04 -27.34
N LEU A 230 1.94 -5.43 -28.41
CA LEU A 230 1.06 -4.27 -28.31
C LEU A 230 -0.39 -4.74 -28.30
N ILE A 231 -1.16 -4.30 -27.30
CA ILE A 231 -2.57 -4.67 -27.13
C ILE A 231 -3.39 -3.37 -27.05
N SER A 232 -4.46 -3.28 -27.84
CA SER A 232 -5.47 -2.22 -27.71
C SER A 232 -6.72 -2.80 -27.04
N PRO A 233 -6.88 -2.62 -25.72
CA PRO A 233 -8.00 -3.24 -25.00
C PRO A 233 -9.36 -2.57 -25.25
N ILE A 234 -9.38 -1.36 -25.84
CA ILE A 234 -10.58 -0.52 -25.93
C ILE A 234 -11.12 -0.46 -27.36
N VAL A 235 -10.27 -0.58 -28.39
CA VAL A 235 -10.66 -0.29 -29.77
C VAL A 235 -10.01 -1.23 -30.77
N ASN A 236 -10.86 -1.81 -31.63
CA ASN A 236 -10.53 -2.76 -32.69
C ASN A 236 -10.14 -2.11 -34.02
N TRP A 237 -10.24 -0.78 -34.13
CA TRP A 237 -9.88 -0.02 -35.34
C TRP A 237 -8.43 0.49 -35.34
N VAL A 238 -7.65 0.18 -34.30
CA VAL A 238 -6.22 0.48 -34.25
C VAL A 238 -5.43 -0.71 -34.80
N THR A 239 -4.66 -0.48 -35.86
CA THR A 239 -3.72 -1.48 -36.37
C THR A 239 -2.44 -1.41 -35.55
N MET A 240 -2.07 -2.50 -34.89
CA MET A 240 -0.85 -2.60 -34.08
C MET A 240 0.18 -3.47 -34.80
N PRO A 241 1.44 -3.01 -34.95
CA PRO A 241 2.50 -3.85 -35.49
C PRO A 241 2.94 -4.91 -34.46
N GLU A 242 3.44 -6.04 -34.96
CA GLU A 242 4.19 -6.98 -34.12
C GLU A 242 5.55 -6.37 -33.76
N VAL A 243 5.90 -6.39 -32.46
CA VAL A 243 7.18 -5.85 -31.96
C VAL A 243 8.23 -6.96 -31.85
N GLY A 244 7.85 -8.13 -31.34
CA GLY A 244 8.75 -9.29 -31.22
C GLY A 244 9.61 -9.26 -29.95
N ILE A 245 10.84 -9.78 -30.04
CA ILE A 245 11.78 -9.89 -28.92
C ILE A 245 12.73 -8.69 -28.94
N LEU A 246 12.79 -7.95 -27.84
CA LEU A 246 13.77 -6.88 -27.64
C LEU A 246 14.97 -7.41 -26.88
N ILE A 247 16.16 -7.24 -27.45
CA ILE A 247 17.45 -7.57 -26.85
C ILE A 247 17.97 -6.32 -26.09
N PRO A 248 18.69 -6.48 -24.97
CA PRO A 248 19.34 -5.37 -24.25
C PRO A 248 20.23 -4.48 -25.11
#